data_AF-A0A7Z9PPM8-F1
#
_entry.id   AF-A0A7Z9PPM8-F1
#
_cell.length_a   1.000
_cell.length_b   1.000
_cell.length_c   1.000
_cell.angle_alpha   90.00
_cell.angle_beta   90.00
_cell.angle_gamma   90.00
#
_symmetry.space_group_name_H-M   'P 1'
#
loop_
_entity.id
_entity.type
_entity.pdbx_description
1 polymer ?
#
loop_
_entity_poly.entity_id
_entity_poly.type
_entity_poly.pdbx_seq_one_letter_code
_entity_poly.pdbx_strand_id
1 'polypeptide(L)'
;MSPDAPTTLHIPGQEPDVPAGAFVLGGAWLLVVFPLVCGLVWFVVLANRRRRVRPEEHAFFALCKRMRLRRGQVAAVRRYAERVARCEPIEVLMNEQMLAQAISEID
;
A
#
# COMPACT_ATOMS: atom_id res chain seq x y z
N MET A 1 72.16 -43.20 -19.60
CA MET A 1 71.85 -41.85 -20.13
C MET A 1 70.37 -41.82 -20.43
N SER A 2 69.57 -41.39 -19.45
CA SER A 2 68.12 -41.22 -19.62
C SER A 2 67.86 -39.76 -19.99
N PRO A 3 67.15 -39.47 -21.09
CA PRO A 3 66.81 -38.12 -21.46
C PRO A 3 65.63 -37.64 -20.59
N ASP A 4 65.89 -36.58 -19.83
CA ASP A 4 65.00 -35.51 -19.39
C ASP A 4 63.49 -35.74 -19.51
N ALA A 5 62.87 -36.10 -18.38
CA ALA A 5 61.47 -35.77 -18.15
C ALA A 5 61.39 -34.29 -17.73
N PRO A 6 60.69 -33.41 -18.45
CA PRO A 6 60.39 -32.09 -17.93
C PRO A 6 59.35 -32.23 -16.83
N THR A 7 59.80 -32.20 -15.58
CA THR A 7 58.93 -32.03 -14.43
C THR A 7 58.24 -30.66 -14.56
N THR A 8 57.01 -30.66 -15.07
CA THR A 8 56.16 -29.48 -15.14
C THR A 8 55.82 -29.04 -13.72
N LEU A 9 56.54 -28.02 -13.26
CA LEU A 9 56.37 -27.40 -11.96
C LEU A 9 55.01 -26.70 -11.96
N HIS A 10 53.99 -27.35 -11.39
CA HIS A 10 52.67 -26.78 -11.20
C HIS A 10 52.81 -25.60 -10.23
N ILE A 11 52.75 -24.36 -10.73
CA ILE A 11 52.69 -23.16 -9.91
C ILE A 11 51.23 -22.99 -9.47
N PRO A 12 50.87 -23.18 -8.20
CA PRO A 12 49.52 -22.94 -7.71
C PRO A 12 49.40 -21.46 -7.35
N GLY A 13 49.18 -20.63 -8.37
CA GLY A 13 48.97 -19.20 -8.23
C GLY A 13 47.97 -18.65 -9.23
N GLN A 14 47.18 -19.52 -9.85
CA GLN A 14 46.14 -19.11 -10.78
C GLN A 14 44.97 -18.59 -9.96
N GLU A 15 44.95 -17.26 -9.73
CA GLU A 15 43.77 -16.55 -9.28
C GLU A 15 42.60 -17.01 -10.16
N PRO A 16 41.44 -17.39 -9.59
CA PRO A 16 40.30 -17.73 -10.41
C PRO A 16 39.94 -16.47 -11.19
N ASP A 17 40.16 -16.49 -12.50
CA ASP A 17 39.59 -15.54 -13.45
C ASP A 17 38.08 -15.58 -13.25
N VAL A 18 37.58 -14.74 -12.35
CA VAL A 18 36.15 -14.62 -12.12
C VAL A 18 35.59 -14.12 -13.44
N PRO A 19 34.78 -14.93 -14.15
CA PRO A 19 34.38 -14.57 -15.50
C PRO A 19 33.62 -13.25 -15.38
N ALA A 20 34.20 -12.17 -15.91
CA ALA A 20 33.62 -10.83 -15.84
C ALA A 20 32.17 -10.81 -16.37
N GLY A 21 31.79 -11.77 -17.22
CA GLY A 21 30.43 -11.98 -17.70
C GLY A 21 29.41 -12.43 -16.66
N ALA A 22 29.81 -13.08 -15.55
CA ALA A 22 28.90 -13.53 -14.50
C ALA A 22 28.33 -12.35 -13.68
N PHE A 23 29.13 -11.31 -13.44
CA PHE A 23 28.66 -10.08 -12.80
C PHE A 23 27.77 -9.24 -13.70
N VAL A 24 27.99 -9.28 -15.02
CA VAL A 24 27.14 -8.57 -16.00
C VAL A 24 25.75 -9.19 -16.08
N LEU A 25 25.66 -10.52 -16.10
CA LEU A 25 24.38 -11.24 -16.08
C LEU A 25 23.65 -11.06 -14.75
N GLY A 26 24.33 -11.18 -13.60
CA GLY A 26 23.74 -10.95 -12.28
C GLY A 26 23.30 -9.49 -12.06
N GLY A 27 24.07 -8.52 -12.55
CA GLY A 27 23.76 -7.09 -12.47
C GLY A 27 22.62 -6.65 -13.40
N ALA A 28 22.50 -7.26 -14.58
CA ALA A 28 21.41 -6.98 -15.51
C ALA A 28 20.03 -7.35 -14.92
N TRP A 29 19.94 -8.46 -14.18
CA TRP A 29 18.70 -8.83 -13.48
C TRP A 29 18.33 -7.83 -12.38
N LEU A 30 19.31 -7.28 -11.66
CA LEU A 30 19.06 -6.24 -10.66
C LEU A 30 18.47 -4.97 -11.29
N LEU A 31 18.92 -4.59 -12.50
CA LEU A 31 18.38 -3.44 -13.23
C LEU A 31 16.93 -3.62 -13.69
N VAL A 32 16.42 -4.85 -13.79
CA VAL A 32 15.02 -5.13 -14.14
C VAL A 32 14.17 -5.32 -12.89
N VAL A 33 14.66 -6.10 -11.93
CA VAL A 33 13.93 -6.43 -10.70
C VAL A 33 13.78 -5.20 -9.81
N PHE A 34 14.83 -4.39 -9.67
CA PHE A 34 14.80 -3.21 -8.81
C PHE A 34 13.72 -2.18 -9.21
N PRO A 35 13.64 -1.69 -10.46
CA PRO A 35 12.59 -0.75 -10.84
C PRO A 35 11.20 -1.39 -10.82
N LEU A 36 11.09 -2.69 -11.08
CA LEU A 36 9.81 -3.40 -11.03
C LEU A 36 9.28 -3.46 -9.59
N VAL A 37 10.12 -3.80 -8.62
CA VAL A 37 9.77 -3.80 -7.19
C VAL A 37 9.52 -2.38 -6.69
N CYS A 38 10.39 -1.41 -7.02
CA CYS A 38 10.19 -0.01 -6.65
C CYS A 38 8.88 0.57 -7.23
N GLY A 39 8.57 0.28 -8.49
CA GLY A 39 7.33 0.67 -9.14
C GLY A 39 6.10 0.05 -8.47
N LEU A 40 6.19 -1.23 -8.09
CA LEU A 40 5.10 -1.94 -7.41
C LEU A 40 4.87 -1.38 -6.00
N VAL A 41 5.93 -1.12 -5.23
CA VAL A 41 5.84 -0.49 -3.90
C VAL A 41 5.26 0.91 -4.02
N TRP A 42 5.74 1.72 -4.98
CA TRP A 42 5.20 3.06 -5.24
C TRP A 42 3.71 3.01 -5.59
N PHE A 43 3.31 2.09 -6.47
CA PHE A 43 1.92 1.91 -6.86
C PHE A 43 1.05 1.51 -5.66
N VAL A 44 1.52 0.57 -4.83
CA VAL A 44 0.82 0.16 -3.61
C VAL A 44 0.71 1.32 -2.63
N VAL A 45 1.78 2.10 -2.41
CA VAL A 45 1.75 3.28 -1.54
C VAL A 45 0.80 4.35 -2.07
N LEU A 46 0.80 4.59 -3.38
CA LEU A 46 -0.10 5.55 -4.03
C LEU A 46 -1.55 5.06 -3.96
N ALA A 47 -1.80 3.78 -4.20
CA ALA A 47 -3.10 3.15 -4.05
C ALA A 47 -3.57 3.19 -2.59
N ASN A 48 -2.68 2.94 -1.63
CA ASN A 48 -3.00 3.06 -0.21
C ASN A 48 -3.24 4.52 0.18
N ARG A 49 -2.50 5.48 -0.36
CA ARG A 49 -2.78 6.91 -0.17
C ARG A 49 -4.14 7.30 -0.74
N ARG A 50 -4.52 6.76 -1.90
CA ARG A 50 -5.87 6.92 -2.47
C ARG A 50 -6.96 6.16 -1.70
N ARG A 51 -6.64 5.05 -1.04
CA ARG A 51 -7.55 4.28 -0.17
C ARG A 51 -7.60 4.79 1.27
N ARG A 52 -6.65 5.64 1.69
CA ARG A 52 -6.74 6.49 2.89
C ARG A 52 -7.75 7.64 2.71
N VAL A 53 -8.62 7.56 1.69
CA VAL A 53 -9.91 8.25 1.69
C VAL A 53 -10.75 7.60 2.81
N ARG A 54 -10.53 8.13 4.02
CA ARG A 54 -11.32 8.00 5.25
C ARG A 54 -12.04 6.66 5.43
N PRO A 55 -11.44 5.65 6.09
CA PRO A 55 -12.16 4.42 6.46
C PRO A 55 -13.45 4.71 7.24
N GLU A 56 -13.50 5.83 7.97
CA GLU A 56 -14.69 6.39 8.61
C GLU A 56 -15.83 6.69 7.61
N GLU A 57 -15.54 7.29 6.44
CA GLU A 57 -16.57 7.58 5.45
C GLU A 57 -17.17 6.29 4.86
N HIS A 58 -16.34 5.24 4.68
CA HIS A 58 -16.80 3.93 4.26
C HIS A 58 -17.66 3.25 5.33
N ALA A 59 -17.26 3.32 6.60
CA ALA A 59 -18.03 2.78 7.72
C ALA A 59 -19.38 3.50 7.88
N PHE A 60 -19.37 4.84 7.80
CA PHE A 60 -20.58 5.67 7.81
C PHE A 60 -21.53 5.30 6.67
N PHE A 61 -21.03 5.16 5.44
CA PHE A 61 -21.88 4.81 4.31
C PHE A 61 -22.44 3.38 4.41
N ALA A 62 -21.65 2.43 4.91
CA ALA A 62 -22.09 1.06 5.16
C ALA A 62 -23.19 0.99 6.24
N LEU A 63 -23.04 1.75 7.33
CA LEU A 63 -24.05 1.87 8.39
C LEU A 63 -25.33 2.56 7.88
N CYS A 64 -25.20 3.67 7.15
CA CYS A 64 -26.33 4.36 6.54
C CYS A 64 -27.13 3.45 5.59
N LYS A 65 -26.42 2.63 4.81
CA LYS A 65 -27.03 1.64 3.92
C LYS A 65 -27.75 0.55 4.71
N ARG A 66 -27.17 0.07 5.82
CA ARG A 66 -27.78 -0.94 6.71
C ARG A 66 -29.06 -0.40 7.36
N MET A 67 -29.08 0.87 7.73
CA MET A 67 -30.26 1.56 8.29
C MET A 67 -31.26 2.04 7.24
N ARG A 68 -31.02 1.77 5.95
CA ARG A 68 -31.89 2.17 4.82
C ARG A 68 -32.20 3.67 4.79
N LEU A 69 -31.26 4.51 5.24
CA LEU A 69 -31.42 5.96 5.22
C LEU A 69 -31.47 6.48 3.77
N ARG A 70 -32.39 7.40 3.50
CA ARG A 70 -32.50 8.07 2.19
C ARG A 70 -31.34 9.05 2.01
N ARG A 71 -30.96 9.33 0.76
CA ARG A 71 -29.86 10.26 0.44
C ARG A 71 -30.00 11.64 1.12
N GLY A 72 -31.22 12.15 1.26
CA GLY A 72 -31.49 13.41 1.98
C GLY A 72 -31.18 13.33 3.48
N GLN A 73 -31.52 12.22 4.13
CA GLN A 73 -31.24 11.99 5.55
C GLN A 73 -29.74 11.83 5.83
N VAL A 74 -29.02 11.14 4.94
CA VAL A 74 -27.56 11.01 5.04
C VAL A 74 -26.87 12.38 4.97
N ALA A 75 -27.34 13.26 4.09
CA ALA A 75 -26.81 14.62 3.98
C ALA A 75 -27.12 15.47 5.22
N ALA A 76 -28.31 15.29 5.83
CA ALA A 76 -28.68 15.99 7.05
C ALA A 76 -27.86 15.54 8.26
N VAL A 77 -27.65 14.22 8.44
CA VAL A 77 -26.77 13.69 9.49
C VAL A 77 -25.35 14.27 9.35
N ARG A 78 -24.84 14.37 8.12
CA ARG A 78 -23.53 14.98 7.86
C ARG A 78 -23.50 16.46 8.24
N ARG A 79 -24.51 17.24 7.84
CA ARG A 79 -24.64 18.66 8.19
C ARG A 79 -24.78 18.87 9.69
N TYR A 80 -25.54 18.02 10.37
CA TYR A 80 -25.71 18.06 11.82
C TYR A 80 -24.39 17.77 12.53
N ALA A 81 -23.65 16.73 12.12
CA ALA A 81 -22.32 16.43 12.63
C ALA A 81 -21.32 17.59 12.43
N GLU A 82 -21.31 18.19 11.24
CA GLU A 82 -20.46 19.35 10.91
C GLU A 82 -20.82 20.58 11.78
N ARG A 83 -22.11 20.82 12.06
CA ARG A 83 -22.55 21.92 12.95
C ARG A 83 -22.19 21.69 14.40
N VAL A 84 -22.22 20.46 14.87
CA VAL A 84 -21.92 20.11 16.27
C VAL A 84 -20.42 20.20 16.57
N ALA A 85 -19.55 20.38 15.56
CA ALA A 85 -18.11 20.69 15.62
C ALA A 85 -17.23 19.74 16.47
N ARG A 86 -17.82 18.75 17.14
CA ARG A 86 -17.17 17.82 18.08
C ARG A 86 -17.53 16.36 17.85
N CYS A 87 -18.40 16.06 16.89
CA CYS A 87 -18.87 14.70 16.68
C CYS A 87 -18.61 14.26 15.24
N GLU A 88 -18.02 13.08 15.11
CA GLU A 88 -17.95 12.42 13.81
C GLU A 88 -19.36 12.01 13.35
N PRO A 89 -19.66 11.98 12.03
CA PRO A 89 -20.97 11.57 11.52
C PRO A 89 -21.40 10.17 11.99
N ILE A 90 -20.43 9.31 12.33
CA ILE A 90 -20.67 7.97 12.88
C ILE A 90 -21.23 8.06 14.31
N GLU A 91 -20.75 8.97 15.15
CA GLU A 91 -21.23 9.13 16.53
C GLU A 91 -22.69 9.60 16.56
N VAL A 92 -23.05 10.52 15.67
CA VAL A 92 -24.45 10.96 15.47
C VAL A 92 -25.33 9.79 15.05
N LEU A 93 -24.79 8.87 14.24
CA LEU A 93 -25.50 7.69 13.77
C LEU A 93 -25.66 6.61 14.85
N MET A 94 -24.71 6.52 15.80
CA MET A 94 -24.75 5.57 16.91
C MET A 94 -25.61 6.03 18.08
N ASN A 95 -25.91 7.33 18.18
CA ASN A 95 -26.78 7.89 19.20
C ASN A 95 -28.19 8.14 18.63
N GLU A 96 -29.15 7.30 19.01
CA GLU A 96 -30.55 7.40 18.54
C GLU A 96 -31.18 8.77 18.77
N GLN A 97 -30.84 9.46 19.86
CA GLN A 97 -31.38 10.79 20.17
C GLN A 97 -30.85 11.86 19.20
N MET A 98 -29.55 11.80 18.88
CA MET A 98 -28.93 12.71 17.92
C MET A 98 -29.39 12.42 16.49
N LEU A 99 -29.55 11.14 16.15
CA LEU A 99 -30.09 10.72 14.87
C LEU A 99 -31.53 11.23 14.66
N ALA A 100 -32.39 11.11 15.68
CA ALA A 100 -33.76 11.62 15.62
C ALA A 100 -33.79 13.15 15.44
N GLN A 101 -32.94 13.89 16.17
CA GLN A 101 -32.81 15.34 16.00
C GLN A 101 -32.34 15.72 14.59
N ALA A 102 -31.30 15.04 14.07
CA ALA A 102 -30.77 15.31 12.73
C ALA A 102 -31.78 15.01 11.62
N ILE A 103 -32.65 14.01 11.80
CA ILE A 103 -33.72 13.68 10.85
C ILE A 103 -34.87 14.68 10.94
N SER A 104 -35.24 15.13 12.15
CA SER A 104 -36.29 16.14 12.35
C SER A 104 -35.97 17.52 11.76
N GLU A 105 -34.70 17.80 11.48
CA GLU A 105 -34.27 19.06 10.86
C GLU A 105 -34.53 19.11 9.33
N ILE A 106 -35.06 18.03 8.76
CA ILE A 106 -35.37 17.90 7.32
C ILE A 106 -36.87 18.07 7.04
N ASP A 107 -37.72 17.78 8.03
CA ASP A 107 -39.18 18.02 7.97
C ASP A 107 -39.49 19.51 8.21
#